data_AF-A0A7C1D7L6-F1
#
_entry.id   AF-A0A7C1D7L6-F1
#
_cell.length_a   1.000
_cell.length_b   1.000
_cell.length_c   1.000
_cell.angle_alpha   90.00
_cell.angle_beta   90.00
_cell.angle_gamma   90.00
#
_symmetry.space_group_name_H-M   'P 1'
#
loop_
_entity.id
_entity.type
_entity.pdbx_description
1 polymer ?
#
loop_
_entity_poly.entity_id
_entity_poly.type
_entity_poly.pdbx_seq_one_letter_code
_entity_poly.pdbx_strand_id
1 'polypeptide(L)'
;MYTVKKTRETHNNNICEEILRERASVLSRAGMAVSDAINLLKKLDEQITKKVSLIDKLRGKENTQFEKQKRVSLGKEINASIEKFNELREKTKLRYYYLIVTREALGLRRHDIIFEIYKIPDKKNRFNDGHF
;
A
#
# COMPACT_ATOMS: atom_id res chain seq x y z
N MET A 1 -20.07 44.31 -28.97
CA MET A 1 -19.18 44.12 -27.80
C MET A 1 -19.61 42.99 -26.84
N TYR A 2 -20.90 42.58 -26.82
CA TYR A 2 -21.40 41.47 -25.98
C TYR A 2 -20.98 40.06 -26.43
N THR A 3 -20.91 39.81 -27.74
CA THR A 3 -20.55 38.50 -28.31
C THR A 3 -19.09 38.10 -28.06
N VAL A 4 -18.15 39.04 -28.13
CA VAL A 4 -16.71 38.78 -27.87
C VAL A 4 -16.45 38.43 -26.39
N LYS A 5 -17.18 39.06 -25.45
CA LYS A 5 -17.11 38.72 -24.03
C LYS A 5 -17.62 37.30 -23.76
N LYS A 6 -18.76 36.94 -24.34
CA LYS A 6 -19.37 35.61 -24.20
C LYS A 6 -18.48 34.48 -24.73
N THR A 7 -17.83 34.67 -25.88
CA THR A 7 -16.89 33.67 -26.45
C THR A 7 -15.62 33.50 -25.60
N ARG A 8 -15.13 34.59 -25.00
CA ARG A 8 -13.97 34.56 -24.11
C ARG A 8 -14.30 33.86 -22.78
N GLU A 9 -15.50 34.06 -22.25
CA GLU A 9 -16.01 33.38 -21.06
C GLU A 9 -16.16 31.87 -21.30
N THR A 10 -16.73 31.43 -22.43
CA THR A 10 -16.81 29.99 -22.76
C THR A 10 -15.43 29.36 -22.96
N HIS A 11 -14.50 30.04 -23.62
CA HIS A 11 -13.14 29.54 -23.78
C HIS A 11 -12.41 29.38 -22.43
N ASN A 12 -12.51 30.39 -21.56
CA ASN A 12 -11.94 30.32 -20.21
C ASN A 12 -12.54 29.18 -19.39
N ASN A 13 -13.86 28.97 -19.47
CA ASN A 13 -14.52 27.86 -18.77
C ASN A 13 -14.02 26.50 -19.28
N ASN A 14 -13.83 26.34 -20.59
CA ASN A 14 -13.28 25.11 -21.16
C ASN A 14 -11.86 24.83 -20.65
N ILE A 15 -11.00 25.84 -20.60
CA ILE A 15 -9.64 25.70 -20.05
C ILE A 15 -9.70 25.32 -18.56
N CYS A 16 -10.57 25.95 -17.78
CA CYS A 16 -10.75 25.61 -16.36
C CYS A 16 -11.20 24.16 -16.17
N GLU A 17 -12.15 23.69 -16.98
CA GLU A 17 -12.61 22.29 -16.99
C GLU A 17 -11.49 21.31 -17.33
N GLU A 18 -10.68 21.61 -18.35
CA GLU A 18 -9.53 20.79 -18.74
C GLU A 18 -8.51 20.68 -17.60
N ILE A 19 -8.13 21.80 -16.99
CA ILE A 19 -7.21 21.83 -15.84
C ILE A 19 -7.77 21.02 -14.67
N LEU A 20 -9.07 21.14 -14.38
CA LEU A 20 -9.71 20.36 -13.31
C LEU A 20 -9.67 18.85 -13.60
N ARG A 21 -9.93 18.44 -14.85
CA ARG A 21 -9.86 17.04 -15.27
C ARG A 21 -8.44 16.48 -15.16
N GLU A 22 -7.43 17.22 -15.58
CA GLU A 22 -6.05 16.80 -15.48
C GLU A 22 -5.62 16.62 -14.02
N ARG A 23 -5.97 17.58 -13.15
CA ARG A 23 -5.70 17.50 -11.71
C ARG A 23 -6.39 16.29 -11.07
N ALA A 24 -7.66 16.06 -11.40
CA ALA A 24 -8.41 14.90 -10.93
C ALA A 24 -7.75 13.58 -11.38
N SER A 25 -7.30 13.51 -12.64
CA SER A 25 -6.60 12.34 -13.19
C SER A 25 -5.28 12.06 -12.48
N VAL A 26 -4.47 13.09 -12.23
CA VAL A 26 -3.20 12.96 -11.49
C VAL A 26 -3.43 12.45 -10.07
N LEU A 27 -4.38 13.03 -9.34
CA LEU A 27 -4.72 12.61 -7.98
C LEU A 27 -5.27 11.19 -7.94
N SER A 28 -6.11 10.83 -8.90
CA SER A 28 -6.67 9.48 -9.02
C SER A 28 -5.56 8.44 -9.21
N ARG A 29 -4.61 8.67 -10.12
CA ARG A 29 -3.47 7.77 -10.34
C ARG A 29 -2.58 7.65 -9.10
N ALA A 30 -2.28 8.76 -8.44
CA ALA A 30 -1.47 8.74 -7.21
C ALA A 30 -2.18 7.95 -6.10
N GLY A 31 -3.49 8.18 -5.92
CA GLY A 31 -4.31 7.44 -4.96
C GLY A 31 -4.36 5.94 -5.26
N MET A 32 -4.66 5.56 -6.50
CA MET A 32 -4.65 4.16 -6.93
C MET A 32 -3.31 3.48 -6.68
N ALA A 33 -2.19 4.13 -7.00
CA ALA A 33 -0.86 3.57 -6.78
C ALA A 33 -0.56 3.25 -5.29
N VAL A 34 -1.11 4.04 -4.36
CA VAL A 34 -1.02 3.77 -2.92
C VAL A 34 -1.98 2.64 -2.51
N SER A 35 -3.24 2.71 -2.95
CA SER A 35 -4.25 1.67 -2.69
C SER A 35 -3.80 0.29 -3.15
N ASP A 36 -3.25 0.18 -4.36
CA ASP A 36 -2.75 -1.07 -4.93
C ASP A 36 -1.59 -1.63 -4.10
N ALA A 37 -0.69 -0.76 -3.65
CA ALA A 37 0.43 -1.16 -2.81
C ALA A 37 -0.05 -1.69 -1.44
N ILE A 38 -1.03 -1.02 -0.83
CA ILE A 38 -1.65 -1.47 0.42
C ILE A 38 -2.38 -2.81 0.23
N ASN A 39 -3.07 -3.01 -0.89
CA ASN A 39 -3.72 -4.27 -1.20
C ASN A 39 -2.71 -5.42 -1.36
N LEU A 40 -1.55 -5.15 -1.96
CA LEU A 40 -0.46 -6.12 -2.03
C LEU A 40 0.14 -6.44 -0.65
N LEU A 41 0.29 -5.43 0.22
CA LEU A 41 0.70 -5.64 1.62
C LEU A 41 -0.28 -6.56 2.35
N LYS A 42 -1.60 -6.33 2.22
CA LYS A 42 -2.63 -7.19 2.82
C LYS A 42 -2.53 -8.64 2.34
N LYS A 43 -2.34 -8.86 1.03
CA LYS A 43 -2.16 -10.20 0.47
C LYS A 43 -0.91 -10.90 1.02
N LEU A 44 0.22 -10.20 1.14
CA LEU A 44 1.42 -10.75 1.75
C LEU A 44 1.22 -11.06 3.23
N ASP A 45 0.50 -10.21 3.96
CA ASP A 45 0.16 -10.42 5.36
C ASP A 45 -0.70 -11.67 5.58
N GLU A 46 -1.72 -11.87 4.74
CA GLU A 46 -2.53 -13.08 4.73
C GLU A 46 -1.69 -14.34 4.45
N GLN A 47 -0.74 -14.27 3.52
CA GLN A 47 0.17 -15.38 3.23
C GLN A 47 1.08 -15.70 4.42
N ILE A 48 1.65 -14.68 5.07
CA ILE A 48 2.46 -14.84 6.28
C ILE A 48 1.62 -15.51 7.37
N THR A 49 0.43 -14.98 7.64
CA THR A 49 -0.49 -15.51 8.66
C THR A 49 -0.86 -16.97 8.39
N LYS A 50 -1.14 -17.33 7.13
CA LYS A 50 -1.41 -18.73 6.74
C LYS A 50 -0.22 -19.64 7.04
N LYS A 51 1.00 -19.24 6.69
CA LYS A 51 2.22 -20.03 6.96
C LYS A 51 2.51 -20.17 8.45
N VAL A 52 2.33 -19.10 9.24
CA VAL A 52 2.47 -19.14 10.70
C VAL A 52 1.48 -20.14 11.29
N SER A 53 0.21 -20.06 10.91
CA SER A 53 -0.82 -21.01 11.38
C SER A 53 -0.52 -22.47 11.00
N LEU A 54 0.21 -22.68 9.89
CA LEU A 54 0.64 -24.00 9.47
C LEU A 54 1.75 -24.53 10.39
N ILE A 55 2.73 -23.70 10.77
CA ILE A 55 3.75 -24.07 11.77
C ILE A 55 3.09 -24.42 13.11
N ASP A 56 2.09 -23.63 13.56
CA ASP A 56 1.39 -23.90 14.82
C ASP A 56 0.67 -25.26 14.80
N LYS A 57 0.07 -25.63 13.66
CA LYS A 57 -0.53 -26.97 13.48
C LYS A 57 0.49 -28.10 13.49
N LEU A 58 1.71 -27.86 13.01
CA LEU A 58 2.78 -28.86 13.04
C LEU A 58 3.35 -29.05 14.46
N ARG A 59 3.27 -28.02 15.33
CA ARG A 59 3.70 -28.14 16.74
C ARG A 59 2.87 -29.15 17.54
N GLY A 60 1.60 -29.37 17.19
CA GLY A 60 0.70 -30.27 17.88
C GLY A 60 0.82 -31.76 17.51
N LYS A 61 1.77 -32.14 16.63
CA LYS A 61 1.96 -33.53 16.16
C LYS A 61 3.29 -34.11 16.66
N GLU A 62 3.41 -35.44 16.66
CA GLU A 62 4.62 -36.15 17.07
C GLU A 62 5.86 -35.60 16.36
N ASN A 63 6.88 -35.30 17.17
CA ASN A 63 8.03 -34.45 16.85
C ASN A 63 9.08 -35.22 16.02
N THR A 64 8.68 -35.77 14.88
CA THR A 64 9.58 -36.47 13.97
C THR A 64 10.62 -35.52 13.39
N GLN A 65 11.80 -36.06 13.04
CA GLN A 65 12.87 -35.27 12.43
C GLN A 65 12.43 -34.56 11.14
N PHE A 66 11.53 -35.20 10.38
CA PHE A 66 10.93 -34.63 9.18
C PHE A 66 10.09 -33.38 9.48
N GLU A 67 9.24 -33.42 10.50
CA GLU A 67 8.43 -32.26 10.90
C GLU A 67 9.28 -31.10 11.43
N LYS A 68 10.38 -31.39 12.13
CA LYS A 68 11.36 -30.37 12.53
C LYS A 68 12.01 -29.69 11.32
N GLN A 69 12.47 -30.46 10.33
CA GLN A 69 13.05 -29.90 9.10
C GLN A 69 12.04 -29.07 8.32
N LYS A 70 10.80 -29.54 8.23
CA LYS A 70 9.69 -28.82 7.58
C LYS A 70 9.39 -27.49 8.25
N ARG A 71 9.37 -27.45 9.59
CA ARG A 71 9.20 -26.19 10.37
C ARG A 71 10.32 -25.20 10.10
N VAL A 72 11.58 -25.65 10.08
CA VAL A 72 12.73 -24.80 9.76
C VAL A 72 12.62 -24.23 8.34
N SER A 73 12.24 -25.05 7.36
CA SER A 73 12.01 -24.59 5.98
C SER A 73 10.91 -23.52 5.91
N LEU A 74 9.76 -23.79 6.54
CA LEU A 74 8.65 -22.83 6.59
C LEU A 74 9.03 -21.53 7.30
N GLY A 75 9.82 -21.60 8.38
CA GLY A 75 10.33 -20.44 9.08
C GLY A 75 11.20 -19.54 8.18
N LYS A 76 12.05 -20.14 7.34
CA LYS A 76 12.82 -19.39 6.33
C LYS A 76 11.91 -18.73 5.30
N GLU A 77 10.90 -19.43 4.81
CA GLU A 77 9.94 -18.86 3.86
C GLU A 77 9.10 -17.72 4.44
N ILE A 78 8.70 -17.83 5.72
CA ILE A 78 8.00 -16.78 6.44
C ILE A 78 8.91 -15.55 6.54
N ASN A 79 10.17 -15.74 6.92
CA ASN A 79 11.14 -14.64 7.01
C ASN A 79 11.38 -13.95 5.67
N ALA A 80 11.53 -14.70 4.58
CA ALA A 80 11.61 -14.14 3.24
C ALA A 80 10.33 -13.37 2.85
N SER A 81 9.16 -13.83 3.29
CA SER A 81 7.88 -13.14 3.06
C SER A 81 7.78 -11.84 3.88
N ILE A 82 8.28 -11.84 5.12
CA ILE A 82 8.37 -10.67 6.00
C ILE A 82 9.33 -9.62 5.41
N GLU A 83 10.47 -10.04 4.86
CA GLU A 83 11.42 -9.15 4.18
C GLU A 83 10.74 -8.47 2.99
N LYS A 84 10.11 -9.24 2.09
CA LYS A 84 9.33 -8.71 0.96
C LYS A 84 8.22 -7.76 1.39
N PHE A 85 7.51 -8.09 2.47
CA PHE A 85 6.48 -7.23 3.05
C PHE A 85 7.08 -5.89 3.52
N ASN A 86 8.19 -5.94 4.25
CA ASN A 86 8.85 -4.74 4.77
C ASN A 86 9.43 -3.87 3.65
N GLU A 87 9.99 -4.46 2.60
CA GLU A 87 10.44 -3.73 1.42
C GLU A 87 9.28 -3.04 0.69
N LEU A 88 8.17 -3.77 0.47
CA LEU A 88 6.97 -3.21 -0.15
C LEU A 88 6.37 -2.10 0.73
N ARG A 89 6.46 -2.21 2.05
CA ARG A 89 5.99 -1.20 2.99
C ARG A 89 6.75 0.12 2.81
N GLU A 90 8.08 0.08 2.69
CA GLU A 90 8.87 1.30 2.47
C GLU A 90 8.57 1.90 1.08
N LYS A 91 8.38 1.08 0.05
CA LYS A 91 7.89 1.56 -1.27
C LYS A 91 6.50 2.20 -1.18
N THR A 92 5.62 1.66 -0.35
CA THR A 92 4.25 2.17 -0.13
C THR A 92 4.28 3.52 0.57
N LYS A 93 5.13 3.69 1.58
CA LYS A 93 5.34 4.99 2.25
C LYS A 93 5.81 6.06 1.27
N LEU A 94 6.73 5.72 0.37
CA LEU A 94 7.20 6.66 -0.65
C LEU A 94 6.07 7.10 -1.59
N ARG A 95 5.22 6.16 -2.03
CA ARG A 95 4.03 6.49 -2.84
C ARG A 95 3.04 7.36 -2.07
N TYR A 96 2.82 7.06 -0.79
CA TYR A 96 1.97 7.86 0.09
C TYR A 96 2.50 9.29 0.23
N TYR A 97 3.81 9.45 0.45
CA TYR A 97 4.46 10.75 0.47
C TYR A 97 4.22 11.53 -0.82
N TYR A 98 4.40 10.91 -1.98
CA TYR A 98 4.12 11.58 -3.26
C TYR A 98 2.65 11.94 -3.45
N LEU A 99 1.71 11.15 -2.93
CA LEU A 99 0.29 11.52 -2.93
C LEU A 99 0.05 12.80 -2.12
N ILE A 100 0.68 12.92 -0.94
CA ILE A 100 0.57 14.12 -0.10
C ILE A 100 1.17 15.34 -0.81
N VAL A 101 2.41 15.23 -1.31
CA VAL A 101 3.07 16.33 -2.04
C VAL A 101 2.24 16.76 -3.26
N THR A 102 1.69 15.82 -4.01
CA THR A 102 0.82 16.11 -5.16
C THR A 102 -0.43 16.87 -4.73
N ARG A 103 -1.06 16.47 -3.62
CA ARG A 103 -2.22 17.19 -3.07
C ARG A 103 -1.86 18.60 -2.65
N GLU A 104 -0.76 18.80 -1.94
CA GLU A 104 -0.30 20.12 -1.47
C GLU A 104 0.03 21.05 -2.64
N ALA A 105 0.72 20.55 -3.67
CA ALA A 105 1.02 21.29 -4.89
C ALA A 105 -0.25 21.75 -5.64
N LEU A 106 -1.34 21.01 -5.49
CA LEU A 106 -2.66 21.35 -6.03
C LEU A 106 -3.53 22.17 -5.06
N GLY A 107 -3.01 22.56 -3.90
CA GLY A 107 -3.70 23.37 -2.90
C GLY A 107 -4.60 22.60 -1.92
N LEU A 108 -4.55 21.26 -1.92
CA LEU A 108 -5.39 20.39 -1.09
C LEU A 108 -4.72 20.04 0.24
N ARG A 109 -4.78 20.96 1.22
CA ARG A 109 -4.01 20.90 2.49
C ARG A 109 -4.70 20.19 3.66
N ARG A 110 -5.96 19.78 3.53
CA ARG A 110 -6.65 18.97 4.56
C ARG A 110 -6.33 17.49 4.32
N HIS A 111 -5.65 16.87 5.28
CA HIS A 111 -5.11 15.52 5.17
C HIS A 111 -5.71 14.52 6.17
N ASP A 112 -6.58 14.94 7.09
CA ASP A 112 -7.08 14.12 8.19
C ASP A 112 -7.66 12.77 7.70
N ILE A 113 -8.54 12.84 6.69
CA ILE A 113 -9.17 11.66 6.08
C ILE A 113 -8.17 10.82 5.24
N ILE A 114 -7.08 11.40 4.75
CA ILE A 114 -6.11 10.71 3.89
C ILE A 114 -5.30 9.68 4.69
N PHE A 115 -4.98 9.99 5.95
CA PHE A 115 -4.33 9.05 6.85
C PHE A 115 -5.21 7.83 7.15
N GLU A 116 -6.52 8.02 7.24
CA GLU A 116 -7.48 6.94 7.47
C GLU A 116 -7.66 6.06 6.24
N ILE A 117 -7.84 6.66 5.05
CA ILE A 117 -8.04 5.93 3.79
C ILE A 117 -6.81 5.08 3.45
N TYR A 118 -5.61 5.63 3.60
CA TYR A 118 -4.36 4.98 3.16
C TYR A 118 -3.52 4.51 4.35
N LYS A 119 -4.16 3.97 5.39
CA LYS A 119 -3.46 3.43 6.55
C LYS A 119 -2.48 2.31 6.14
N ILE A 120 -1.18 2.61 6.24
CA ILE A 120 -0.11 1.65 5.95
C ILE A 120 0.10 0.77 7.19
N PRO A 121 0.09 -0.58 7.06
CA PRO A 121 0.36 -1.49 8.16
C PRO A 121 1.74 -1.29 8.80
N ASP A 122 1.91 -1.71 10.05
CA ASP A 122 3.20 -1.64 10.74
C ASP A 122 4.25 -2.61 10.18
N LYS A 123 5.53 -2.30 10.46
CA LYS A 123 6.65 -3.15 10.07
C LYS A 123 6.53 -4.49 10.80
N LYS A 124 6.78 -5.59 10.09
CA LYS A 124 6.78 -6.93 10.70
C LYS A 124 8.15 -7.30 11.23
N ASN A 125 8.17 -7.88 12.43
CA ASN A 125 9.36 -8.47 13.02
C ASN A 125 9.66 -9.82 12.37
N ARG A 126 10.94 -10.19 12.38
CA ARG A 126 11.38 -11.51 11.92
C ARG A 126 10.68 -12.60 12.73
N PHE A 127 10.26 -13.66 12.06
CA PHE A 127 9.65 -14.81 12.69
C PHE A 127 10.72 -15.67 13.36
N ASN A 128 10.57 -15.83 14.67
CA ASN A 128 11.37 -16.73 15.49
C ASN A 128 10.45 -17.84 16.01
N ASP A 129 10.67 -19.08 15.59
CA ASP A 129 9.86 -20.25 15.98
C ASP A 129 10.19 -20.75 17.41
N GLY A 130 10.78 -19.90 18.28
CA GLY A 130 11.17 -20.27 19.64
C GLY A 130 12.26 -21.35 19.76
N HIS A 131 12.91 -21.73 18.66
CA HIS A 131 14.02 -22.67 18.64
C HIS A 131 15.13 -22.20 17.70
N PHE A 132 16.07 -21.46 18.29
CA PHE A 132 17.50 -21.51 17.96
C PHE A 132 18.26 -21.57 19.28
#